data_AF-A0AAE0CGI6-F1
#
_entry.id   AF-A0AAE0CGI6-F1
#
_cell.length_a   1.000
_cell.length_b   1.000
_cell.length_c   1.000
_cell.angle_alpha   90.00
_cell.angle_beta   90.00
_cell.angle_gamma   90.00
#
_symmetry.space_group_name_H-M   'P 1'
#
loop_
_entity.id
_entity.type
_entity.pdbx_description
1 polymer ?
#
loop_
_entity_poly.entity_id
_entity_poly.type
_entity_poly.pdbx_seq_one_letter_code
_entity_poly.pdbx_strand_id
1 'polypeptide(L)'
;ETSTRELHQAHDALHVERRLREEADGRFEATSKELINLTAQYIRTGGADAIAKLTEMQCMLCGNMLRQPHTMAMCSHTFCKECALPQLYEESKCPQCKIRANRSDLVPNVPLIALSNKVWEMLEGK
;
A
#
# COMPACT_ATOMS: atom_id res chain seq x y z
N GLU A 1 -46.99 -6.89 -46.27
CA GLU A 1 -46.59 -7.90 -45.26
C GLU A 1 -45.13 -7.82 -44.85
N THR A 2 -44.20 -7.44 -45.74
CA THR A 2 -42.78 -7.24 -45.42
C THR A 2 -42.54 -6.12 -44.40
N SER A 3 -43.19 -4.96 -44.57
CA SER A 3 -43.01 -3.78 -43.71
C SER A 3 -43.47 -3.98 -42.24
N THR A 4 -44.53 -4.74 -42.00
CA THR A 4 -44.98 -5.05 -40.62
C THR A 4 -44.04 -6.02 -39.91
N ARG A 5 -43.39 -6.92 -40.64
CA ARG A 5 -42.44 -7.89 -40.08
C ARG A 5 -41.11 -7.24 -39.70
N GLU A 6 -40.65 -6.29 -40.51
CA GLU A 6 -39.48 -5.46 -40.21
C GLU A 6 -39.72 -4.55 -38.99
N LEU A 7 -40.92 -3.97 -38.84
CA LEU A 7 -41.30 -3.19 -37.66
C LEU A 7 -41.32 -4.02 -36.36
N HIS A 8 -41.82 -5.26 -36.39
CA HIS A 8 -41.78 -6.15 -35.23
C HIS A 8 -40.34 -6.54 -34.87
N GLN A 9 -39.50 -6.87 -35.86
CA GLN A 9 -38.08 -7.17 -35.61
C GLN A 9 -37.33 -5.99 -34.99
N ALA A 10 -37.59 -4.76 -35.43
CA ALA A 10 -36.99 -3.57 -34.85
C ALA A 10 -37.43 -3.31 -33.40
N HIS A 11 -38.73 -3.50 -33.11
CA HIS A 11 -39.26 -3.39 -31.75
C HIS A 11 -38.67 -4.44 -30.79
N ASP A 12 -38.51 -5.69 -31.27
CA ASP A 12 -37.89 -6.76 -30.51
C ASP A 12 -36.40 -6.47 -30.23
N ALA A 13 -35.67 -5.91 -31.19
CA ALA A 13 -34.28 -5.49 -31.01
C ALA A 13 -34.13 -4.41 -29.93
N LEU A 14 -35.02 -3.40 -29.90
CA LEU A 14 -35.03 -2.36 -28.86
C LEU A 14 -35.31 -2.92 -27.46
N HIS A 15 -36.16 -3.94 -27.33
CA HIS A 15 -36.41 -4.61 -26.06
C HIS A 15 -35.20 -5.38 -25.56
N VAL A 16 -34.48 -6.06 -26.45
CA VAL A 16 -33.23 -6.75 -26.12
C VAL A 16 -32.17 -5.76 -25.65
N GLU A 17 -31.96 -4.66 -26.37
CA GLU A 17 -31.00 -3.62 -25.96
C GLU A 17 -31.33 -3.00 -24.60
N ARG A 18 -32.62 -2.72 -24.34
CA ARG A 18 -33.05 -2.19 -23.04
C ARG A 18 -32.74 -3.16 -21.91
N ARG A 19 -33.04 -4.46 -22.08
CA ARG A 19 -32.72 -5.48 -21.07
C ARG A 19 -31.21 -5.59 -20.83
N LEU A 20 -30.40 -5.57 -21.88
CA LEU A 20 -28.94 -5.62 -21.75
C LEU A 20 -28.38 -4.43 -20.95
N ARG A 21 -28.94 -3.22 -21.14
CA ARG A 21 -28.57 -2.04 -20.36
C ARG A 21 -28.99 -2.16 -18.89
N GLU A 22 -30.23 -2.55 -18.62
CA GLU A 22 -30.71 -2.78 -17.25
C GLU A 22 -29.87 -3.82 -16.49
N GLU A 23 -29.48 -4.91 -17.17
CA GLU A 23 -28.57 -5.92 -16.62
C GLU A 23 -27.14 -5.41 -16.42
N ALA A 24 -26.65 -4.50 -17.27
CA ALA A 24 -25.34 -3.89 -17.13
C ALA A 24 -25.32 -2.90 -15.95
N ASP A 25 -26.35 -2.06 -15.82
CA ASP A 25 -26.53 -1.10 -14.72
C ASP A 25 -26.69 -1.84 -13.38
N GLY A 26 -27.49 -2.91 -13.35
CA GLY A 26 -27.65 -3.76 -12.18
C GLY A 26 -26.35 -4.45 -11.77
N ARG A 27 -25.53 -4.91 -12.73
CA ARG A 27 -24.20 -5.46 -12.47
C ARG A 27 -23.24 -4.41 -11.93
N PHE A 28 -23.22 -3.21 -12.52
CA PHE A 28 -22.38 -2.11 -12.04
C PHE A 28 -22.69 -1.75 -10.59
N GLU A 29 -23.98 -1.55 -10.28
CA GLU A 29 -24.45 -1.26 -8.92
C GLU A 29 -24.09 -2.36 -7.92
N ALA A 30 -24.22 -3.64 -8.31
CA ALA A 30 -23.83 -4.77 -7.47
C ALA A 30 -22.31 -4.80 -7.20
N THR A 31 -21.48 -4.59 -8.22
CA THR A 31 -20.01 -4.53 -8.06
C THR A 31 -19.56 -3.36 -7.19
N SER A 32 -20.19 -2.20 -7.33
CA SER A 32 -19.92 -1.02 -6.52
C SER A 32 -20.19 -1.28 -5.03
N LYS A 33 -21.35 -1.88 -4.71
CA LYS A 33 -21.72 -2.26 -3.34
C LYS A 33 -20.75 -3.27 -2.75
N GLU A 34 -20.32 -4.25 -3.53
CA GLU A 34 -19.35 -5.25 -3.07
C GLU A 34 -18.00 -4.61 -2.71
N LEU A 35 -17.49 -3.72 -3.55
CA LEU A 35 -16.26 -2.98 -3.26
C LEU A 35 -16.37 -2.10 -2.01
N ILE A 36 -17.51 -1.43 -1.82
CA ILE A 36 -17.78 -0.64 -0.61
C ILE A 36 -17.78 -1.53 0.63
N ASN A 37 -18.43 -2.69 0.58
CA ASN A 37 -18.49 -3.64 1.68
C ASN A 37 -17.11 -4.21 2.02
N LEU A 38 -16.32 -4.60 1.01
CA LEU A 38 -14.95 -5.07 1.16
C LEU A 38 -14.05 -3.99 1.78
N THR A 39 -14.14 -2.76 1.29
CA THR A 39 -13.37 -1.63 1.82
C THR A 39 -13.75 -1.35 3.27
N ALA A 40 -15.05 -1.31 3.58
CA ALA A 40 -15.53 -1.11 4.94
C ALA A 40 -15.11 -2.27 5.86
N GLN A 41 -15.10 -3.51 5.39
CA GLN A 41 -14.59 -4.66 6.12
C GLN A 41 -13.10 -4.51 6.43
N TYR A 42 -12.29 -4.16 5.44
CA TYR A 42 -10.85 -3.93 5.61
C TYR A 42 -10.54 -2.86 6.65
N ILE A 43 -11.29 -1.75 6.62
CA ILE A 43 -11.17 -0.67 7.61
C ILE A 43 -11.59 -1.17 8.99
N ARG A 44 -12.73 -1.89 9.10
CA ARG A 44 -13.19 -2.46 10.38
C ARG A 44 -12.19 -3.44 10.99
N THR A 45 -11.45 -4.18 10.18
CA THR A 45 -10.40 -5.10 10.66
C THR A 45 -9.05 -4.41 10.90
N GLY A 46 -9.00 -3.07 10.91
CA GLY A 46 -7.79 -2.30 11.22
C GLY A 46 -6.74 -2.29 10.11
N GLY A 47 -7.12 -2.60 8.88
CA GLY A 47 -6.18 -2.70 7.77
C GLY A 47 -5.46 -1.37 7.46
N ALA A 48 -6.17 -0.24 7.54
CA ALA A 48 -5.57 1.08 7.34
C ALA A 48 -4.46 1.37 8.37
N ASP A 49 -4.70 1.05 9.65
CA ASP A 49 -3.71 1.21 10.72
C ASP A 49 -2.52 0.27 10.50
N ALA A 50 -2.77 -0.95 10.02
CA ALA A 50 -1.72 -1.91 9.69
C ALA A 50 -0.83 -1.40 8.54
N ILE A 51 -1.42 -0.82 7.48
CA ILE A 51 -0.66 -0.18 6.39
C ILE A 51 0.14 1.00 6.93
N ALA A 52 -0.48 1.90 7.70
CA ALA A 52 0.22 3.05 8.28
C ALA A 52 1.43 2.59 9.10
N LYS A 53 1.25 1.55 9.93
CA LYS A 53 2.33 0.95 10.71
C LYS A 53 3.46 0.37 9.84
N LEU A 54 3.12 -0.30 8.73
CA LEU A 54 4.11 -0.82 7.78
C LEU A 54 4.86 0.32 7.07
N THR A 55 4.20 1.44 6.78
CA THR A 55 4.85 2.62 6.20
C THR A 55 5.84 3.28 7.17
N GLU A 56 5.56 3.29 8.47
CA GLU A 56 6.51 3.72 9.50
C GLU A 56 7.78 2.84 9.57
N MET A 57 7.71 1.62 9.04
CA MET A 57 8.84 0.68 8.99
C MET A 57 9.62 0.74 7.67
N GLN A 58 9.37 1.74 6.82
CA GLN A 58 10.14 1.94 5.58
C GLN A 58 11.38 2.79 5.81
N CYS A 59 12.47 2.43 5.13
CA CYS A 59 13.68 3.22 5.14
C CYS A 59 13.55 4.40 4.18
N MET A 60 13.73 5.62 4.69
CA MET A 60 13.66 6.85 3.88
C MET A 60 14.78 6.97 2.82
N LEU A 61 15.82 6.12 2.88
CA LEU A 61 16.93 6.13 1.91
C LEU A 61 16.70 5.19 0.73
N CYS A 62 16.14 4.00 0.98
CA CYS A 62 15.94 3.00 -0.08
C CYS A 62 14.47 2.73 -0.41
N GLY A 63 13.52 3.27 0.35
CA GLY A 63 12.07 3.08 0.17
C GLY A 63 11.56 1.68 0.57
N ASN A 64 12.45 0.73 0.84
CA ASN A 64 12.10 -0.62 1.25
C ASN A 64 11.89 -0.73 2.76
N MET A 65 11.30 -1.85 3.20
CA MET A 65 11.22 -2.22 4.62
C MET A 65 12.61 -2.16 5.29
N LEU A 66 12.67 -1.62 6.51
CA LEU A 66 13.91 -1.44 7.25
C LEU A 66 14.62 -2.79 7.47
N ARG A 67 15.83 -2.94 6.94
CA ARG A 67 16.72 -4.10 7.17
C ARG A 67 17.80 -3.72 8.18
N GLN A 68 17.85 -4.44 9.30
CA GLN A 68 18.72 -4.10 10.44
C GLN A 68 18.58 -2.61 10.81
N PRO A 69 17.40 -2.14 11.25
CA PRO A 69 17.18 -0.74 11.55
C PRO A 69 18.16 -0.20 12.58
N HIS A 70 18.76 0.95 12.27
CA HIS A 70 19.60 1.72 13.17
C HIS A 70 19.07 3.15 13.27
N THR A 71 19.07 3.69 14.48
CA THR A 71 18.52 4.99 14.81
C THR A 71 19.65 5.96 15.12
N MET A 72 19.52 7.18 14.60
CA MET A 72 20.42 8.29 14.91
C MET A 72 20.12 8.81 16.32
N ALA A 73 21.04 8.66 17.27
CA ALA A 73 20.83 9.06 18.67
C ALA A 73 20.53 10.56 18.83
N MET A 74 21.06 11.40 17.92
CA MET A 74 20.91 12.86 17.98
C MET A 74 19.55 13.38 17.49
N CYS A 75 18.80 12.59 16.71
CA CYS A 75 17.59 13.08 16.03
C CYS A 75 16.51 12.03 15.78
N SER A 76 16.65 10.83 16.37
CA SER A 76 15.73 9.68 16.31
C SER A 76 15.32 9.15 14.93
N HIS A 77 15.92 9.65 13.84
CA HIS A 77 15.67 9.12 12.49
C HIS A 77 16.27 7.72 12.33
N THR A 78 15.53 6.82 11.69
CA THR A 78 15.88 5.40 11.58
C THR A 78 16.04 4.97 10.13
N PHE A 79 17.09 4.20 9.84
CA PHE A 79 17.45 3.74 8.50
C PHE A 79 17.95 2.30 8.53
N CYS A 80 18.06 1.66 7.36
CA CYS A 80 18.86 0.44 7.24
C CYS A 80 20.31 0.75 7.58
N LYS A 81 20.97 -0.15 8.31
CA LYS A 81 22.42 -0.02 8.62
C LYS A 81 23.25 0.25 7.37
N GLU A 82 23.02 -0.54 6.34
CA GLU A 82 23.74 -0.49 5.06
C GLU A 82 23.44 0.79 4.25
N CYS A 83 22.30 1.43 4.49
CA CYS A 83 21.95 2.69 3.81
C CYS A 83 22.55 3.91 4.52
N ALA A 84 22.53 3.95 5.86
CA ALA A 84 23.01 5.10 6.60
C ALA A 84 24.54 5.18 6.71
N LEU A 85 25.24 4.04 6.82
CA LEU A 85 26.70 4.05 6.98
C LEU A 85 27.43 4.79 5.85
N PRO A 86 27.18 4.52 4.56
CA PRO A 86 27.81 5.26 3.45
C PRO A 86 27.58 6.77 3.52
N GLN A 87 26.36 7.19 3.85
CA GLN A 87 26.01 8.62 3.96
C GLN A 87 26.83 9.30 5.06
N LEU A 88 27.04 8.63 6.19
CA LEU A 88 27.86 9.15 7.31
C LEU A 88 29.37 9.14 7.02
N TYR A 89 29.83 8.35 6.05
CA TYR A 89 31.21 8.43 5.56
C TYR A 89 31.42 9.64 4.66
N GLU A 90 30.42 10.00 3.86
CA GLU A 90 30.47 11.15 2.97
C GLU A 90 30.26 12.46 3.71
N GLU A 91 29.25 12.51 4.59
CA GLU A 91 28.93 13.69 5.37
C GLU A 91 28.52 13.31 6.80
N SER A 92 29.17 13.90 7.80
CA SER A 92 28.86 13.67 9.22
C SER A 92 27.57 14.39 9.66
N LYS A 93 26.46 14.07 9.00
CA LYS A 93 25.12 14.59 9.23
C LYS A 93 24.07 13.49 9.03
N CYS A 94 22.95 13.61 9.73
CA CYS A 94 21.78 12.78 9.47
C CYS A 94 21.31 12.97 8.02
N PRO A 95 21.09 11.89 7.25
CA PRO A 95 20.66 12.01 5.86
C PRO A 95 19.30 12.71 5.68
N GLN A 96 18.43 12.65 6.69
CA GLN A 96 17.07 13.19 6.64
C GLN A 96 16.96 14.63 7.14
N CYS A 97 17.38 14.92 8.37
CA CYS A 97 17.23 16.26 8.97
C CYS A 97 18.51 17.11 8.91
N LYS A 98 19.62 16.56 8.39
CA LYS A 98 20.91 17.25 8.24
C LYS A 98 21.56 17.76 9.54
N ILE A 99 21.05 17.36 10.70
CA ILE A 99 21.69 17.59 12.01
C ILE A 99 23.03 16.83 12.05
N ARG A 100 24.07 17.42 12.66
CA ARG A 100 25.38 16.77 12.85
C ARG A 100 25.22 15.41 13.54
N ALA A 101 25.82 14.40 12.93
CA ALA A 101 25.88 13.08 13.51
C ALA A 101 26.99 12.23 12.86
N ASN A 102 27.55 11.32 13.63
CA ASN A 102 28.66 10.47 13.23
C ASN A 102 28.23 8.99 13.20
N ARG A 103 29.11 8.13 12.69
CA ARG A 103 28.92 6.67 12.70
C ARG A 103 28.69 6.10 14.10
N SER A 104 29.27 6.71 15.13
CA SER A 104 29.05 6.34 16.54
C SER A 104 27.63 6.63 17.03
N ASP A 105 26.93 7.57 16.40
CA ASP A 105 25.58 7.98 16.78
C ASP A 105 24.51 7.09 16.12
N LEU A 106 24.91 6.26 15.16
CA LEU A 106 24.05 5.29 14.50
C LEU A 106 23.98 4.01 15.33
N VAL A 107 22.98 3.91 16.20
CA VAL A 107 22.83 2.79 17.15
C VAL A 107 21.79 1.77 16.68
N PRO A 108 21.99 0.46 16.92
CA PRO A 108 20.99 -0.56 16.58
C PRO A 108 19.66 -0.31 17.30
N ASN A 109 18.55 -0.32 16.56
CA ASN A 109 17.22 -0.25 17.14
C ASN A 109 16.71 -1.67 17.42
N VAL A 110 17.16 -2.26 18.54
CA VAL A 110 16.90 -3.67 18.88
C VAL A 110 15.41 -4.04 18.84
N PRO A 111 14.47 -3.25 19.40
CA PRO A 111 13.05 -3.54 19.27
C PRO A 111 12.57 -3.57 17.81
N LEU A 112 13.02 -2.62 17.00
CA LEU A 112 12.62 -2.55 15.59
C LEU A 112 13.28 -3.63 14.73
N ILE A 113 14.47 -4.12 15.11
CA ILE A 113 15.10 -5.29 14.48
C ILE A 113 14.22 -6.52 14.68
N ALA A 114 13.76 -6.78 15.90
CA ALA A 114 12.90 -7.94 16.18
C ALA A 114 11.57 -7.86 15.40
N LEU A 115 10.97 -6.67 15.32
CA LEU A 115 9.76 -6.44 14.54
C LEU A 115 9.99 -6.60 13.04
N SER A 116 11.06 -6.01 12.49
CA SER A 116 11.43 -6.11 11.07
C SER A 116 11.60 -7.57 10.64
N ASN A 117 12.30 -8.38 11.43
CA ASN A 117 12.50 -9.80 11.14
C ASN A 117 11.16 -10.56 11.13
N LYS A 118 10.30 -10.30 12.11
CA LYS A 118 8.99 -10.95 12.19
C LYS A 118 8.08 -10.60 11.00
N VAL A 119 8.11 -9.33 10.56
CA VAL A 119 7.38 -8.91 9.36
C VAL A 119 7.95 -9.59 8.11
N TRP A 120 9.27 -9.71 8.02
CA TRP A 120 9.91 -10.42 6.91
C TRP A 120 9.50 -11.89 6.84
N GLU A 121 9.49 -12.59 7.98
CA GLU A 121 9.02 -13.98 8.09
C GLU A 121 7.57 -14.13 7.62
N MET A 122 6.68 -13.24 8.06
CA MET A 122 5.27 -13.23 7.64
C MET A 122 5.09 -13.05 6.13
N LEU A 123 5.93 -12.24 5.49
CA LEU A 123 5.85 -11.96 4.04
C LEU A 123 6.43 -13.10 3.20
N GLU A 124 7.47 -13.79 3.68
CA GLU A 124 8.08 -14.92 2.97
C GLU A 124 7.38 -16.26 3.24
N GLY A 125 6.35 -16.29 4.09
CA GLY A 125 5.50 -17.47 4.29
C GLY A 125 6.20 -18.66 4.96
N LYS A 126 7.18 -18.39 5.83
CA LYS A 126 7.82 -19.41 6.68
C LYS A 126 7.25 -19.39 8.09
#